data_AF-A0AA37IJ22-F1
#
_entry.id   AF-A0AA37IJ22-F1
#
_cell.length_a   1.000
_cell.length_b   1.000
_cell.length_c   1.000
_cell.angle_alpha   90.00
_cell.angle_beta   90.00
_cell.angle_gamma   90.00
#
_symmetry.space_group_name_H-M   'P 1'
#
loop_
_entity.id
_entity.type
_entity.pdbx_description
1 polymer ?
#
loop_
_entity_poly.entity_id
_entity_poly.type
_entity_poly.pdbx_seq_one_letter_code
_entity_poly.pdbx_strand_id
1 'polypeptide(L)'
;MNALTKSIVARAQKQILLESDDILLRAKKFRVEVNGSFLNMDSSGIVSGTTGKFVAHASTHGWPGPKDQMVELSPKKICLECLLKAARSGAGLVPR
;
A
#
# COMPACT_ATOMS: atom_id res chain seq x y z
N MET A 1 19.44 26.24 -9.34
CA MET A 1 18.27 26.61 -10.17
C MET A 1 17.03 26.45 -9.32
N ASN A 2 16.34 27.55 -8.99
CA ASN A 2 15.09 27.50 -8.24
C ASN A 2 13.95 27.83 -9.22
N ALA A 3 13.26 26.81 -9.73
CA ALA A 3 12.09 26.99 -10.57
C ALA A 3 10.86 27.19 -9.66
N LEU A 4 10.72 28.39 -9.11
CA LEU A 4 9.70 28.69 -8.09
C LEU A 4 8.39 29.28 -8.66
N THR A 5 8.17 29.24 -9.98
CA THR A 5 6.97 29.86 -10.59
C THR A 5 6.21 28.98 -11.58
N LYS A 6 6.73 27.80 -11.97
CA LYS A 6 6.10 26.90 -12.96
C LYS A 6 6.34 25.43 -12.63
N SER A 7 5.62 24.54 -13.30
CA SER A 7 5.82 23.09 -13.20
C SER A 7 7.19 22.68 -13.72
N ILE A 8 7.80 21.69 -13.06
CA ILE A 8 8.98 20.97 -13.57
C ILE A 8 8.47 19.68 -14.23
N VAL A 9 8.86 19.46 -15.48
CA VAL A 9 8.50 18.25 -16.22
C VAL A 9 9.80 17.60 -16.70
N ALA A 10 10.18 16.48 -16.07
CA ALA A 10 11.25 15.61 -16.55
C ALA A 10 10.64 14.49 -17.41
N ARG A 11 11.06 14.38 -18.67
CA ARG A 11 10.67 13.30 -19.59
C ARG A 11 11.92 12.61 -20.10
N ALA A 12 11.90 11.28 -20.13
CA ALA A 12 12.95 10.48 -20.73
C ALA A 12 12.32 9.35 -21.56
N GLN A 13 12.99 8.96 -22.64
CA GLN A 13 12.57 7.80 -23.45
C GLN A 13 12.96 6.47 -22.80
N LYS A 14 14.03 6.47 -22.01
CA LYS A 14 14.59 5.26 -21.38
C LYS A 14 14.52 5.29 -19.86
N GLN A 15 15.16 6.30 -19.23
CA GLN A 15 15.25 6.37 -17.78
C GLN A 15 15.41 7.79 -17.25
N ILE A 16 14.91 8.02 -16.03
CA ILE A 16 15.28 9.14 -15.17
C ILE A 16 15.99 8.51 -13.97
N LEU A 17 17.26 8.88 -13.74
CA LEU A 17 18.09 8.35 -12.66
C LEU A 17 18.29 9.46 -11.61
N LEU A 18 17.99 9.14 -10.36
CA LEU A 18 18.26 9.98 -9.19
C LEU A 18 19.22 9.19 -8.29
N GLU A 19 20.44 9.68 -8.13
CA GLU A 19 21.49 9.03 -7.31
C GLU A 19 22.00 10.04 -6.28
N SER A 20 21.88 9.66 -5.01
CA SER A 20 22.24 10.48 -3.85
C SER A 20 22.19 9.58 -2.61
N ASP A 21 22.87 9.99 -1.53
CA ASP A 21 22.74 9.33 -0.23
C ASP A 21 21.30 9.44 0.34
N ASP A 22 20.60 10.54 0.02
CA ASP A 22 19.19 10.75 0.34
C ASP A 22 18.44 11.42 -0.83
N ILE A 23 17.22 10.94 -1.10
CA ILE A 23 16.30 11.47 -2.12
C ILE A 23 14.97 11.78 -1.44
N LEU A 24 14.82 13.05 -1.04
CA LEU A 24 13.59 13.54 -0.42
C LEU A 24 12.58 14.05 -1.46
N LEU A 25 11.48 13.31 -1.65
CA LEU A 25 10.33 13.75 -2.47
C LEU A 25 9.23 14.29 -1.55
N ARG A 26 9.09 15.62 -1.48
CA ARG A 26 8.05 16.29 -0.68
C ARG A 26 6.97 16.89 -1.59
N ALA A 27 5.73 16.42 -1.41
CA ALA A 27 4.58 16.91 -2.18
C ALA A 27 3.31 16.92 -1.31
N LYS A 28 2.32 17.76 -1.68
CA LYS A 28 0.97 17.73 -1.09
C LYS A 28 0.16 16.50 -1.56
N LYS A 29 0.43 16.05 -2.78
CA LYS A 29 -0.15 14.87 -3.41
C LYS A 29 0.92 14.19 -4.23
N PHE A 30 1.09 12.89 -4.05
CA PHE A 30 2.08 12.08 -4.77
C PHE A 30 1.37 10.91 -5.45
N ARG A 31 1.73 10.66 -6.70
CA ARG A 31 1.08 9.66 -7.55
C ARG A 31 2.09 8.98 -8.45
N VAL A 32 2.02 7.65 -8.48
CA VAL A 32 2.76 6.79 -9.41
C VAL A 32 1.74 5.95 -10.15
N GLU A 33 1.82 5.92 -11.48
CA GLU A 33 0.93 5.13 -12.34
C GLU A 33 1.78 4.37 -13.35
N VAL A 34 1.58 3.05 -13.45
CA VAL A 34 2.32 2.16 -14.34
C VAL A 34 1.39 1.05 -14.85
N ASN A 35 0.99 1.10 -16.12
CA ASN A 35 0.17 0.06 -16.78
C ASN A 35 -1.01 -0.45 -15.94
N GLY A 36 -1.84 0.47 -15.40
CA GLY A 36 -3.01 0.11 -14.58
C GLY A 36 -2.71 -0.24 -13.12
N SER A 37 -1.43 -0.24 -12.72
CA SER A 37 -1.01 -0.24 -11.31
C SER A 37 -0.81 1.20 -10.84
N PHE A 38 -1.12 1.47 -9.58
CA PHE A 38 -1.01 2.81 -9.02
C PHE A 38 -0.64 2.83 -7.53
N LEU A 39 -0.06 3.95 -7.11
CA LEU A 39 0.13 4.38 -5.73
C LEU A 39 -0.27 5.85 -5.63
N ASN A 40 -1.22 6.16 -4.74
CA ASN A 40 -1.71 7.49 -4.45
C ASN A 40 -1.45 7.80 -2.97
N MET A 41 -0.86 8.95 -2.69
CA MET A 41 -0.59 9.42 -1.33
C MET A 41 -1.01 10.89 -1.21
N ASP A 42 -1.85 11.18 -0.23
CA ASP A 42 -2.26 12.53 0.15
C ASP A 42 -2.64 12.59 1.63
N SER A 43 -3.25 13.69 2.07
CA SER A 43 -3.64 13.88 3.48
C SER A 43 -4.70 12.90 3.97
N SER A 44 -5.41 12.19 3.08
CA SER A 44 -6.40 11.17 3.46
C SER A 44 -5.78 9.80 3.70
N GLY A 45 -4.55 9.57 3.22
CA GLY A 45 -3.82 8.32 3.41
C GLY A 45 -3.11 7.83 2.16
N ILE A 46 -2.86 6.52 2.14
CA ILE A 46 -2.15 5.83 1.06
C ILE A 46 -3.08 4.79 0.45
N VAL A 47 -3.24 4.85 -0.87
CA VAL A 47 -4.03 3.87 -1.64
C VAL A 47 -3.18 3.34 -2.79
N SER A 48 -3.02 2.03 -2.85
CA SER A 48 -2.35 1.35 -3.96
C SER A 48 -3.25 0.26 -4.55
N GLY A 49 -3.09 0.00 -5.83
CA GLY A 49 -3.84 -1.06 -6.52
C GLY A 49 -3.20 -1.47 -7.84
N THR A 50 -3.67 -2.57 -8.39
CA THR A 50 -3.28 -3.08 -9.71
C THR A 50 -4.43 -3.84 -10.34
N THR A 51 -4.50 -3.83 -11.66
CA THR A 51 -5.43 -4.69 -12.42
C THR A 51 -4.95 -6.14 -12.48
N GLY A 52 -3.67 -6.38 -12.22
CA GLY A 52 -3.05 -7.71 -12.23
C GLY A 52 -2.97 -8.35 -10.83
N LYS A 53 -2.02 -9.25 -10.67
CA LYS A 53 -1.73 -9.91 -9.39
C LYS A 53 -0.91 -8.99 -8.49
N PHE A 54 -1.35 -8.82 -7.24
CA PHE A 54 -0.55 -8.19 -6.19
C PHE A 54 0.19 -9.27 -5.38
N VAL A 55 1.52 -9.18 -5.33
CA VAL A 55 2.37 -10.08 -4.52
C VAL A 55 3.23 -9.23 -3.60
N ALA A 56 3.09 -9.44 -2.28
CA ALA A 56 3.90 -8.78 -1.26
C ALA A 56 4.78 -9.82 -0.56
N HIS A 57 6.09 -9.61 -0.59
CA HIS A 57 7.06 -10.39 0.18
C HIS A 57 7.45 -9.58 1.42
N ALA A 58 7.05 -10.04 2.60
CA ALA A 58 7.35 -9.37 3.87
C ALA A 58 7.75 -10.39 4.93
N SER A 59 8.76 -10.07 5.75
CA SER A 59 9.17 -10.89 6.90
C SER A 59 8.19 -10.77 8.07
N THR A 60 7.49 -9.63 8.19
CA THR A 60 6.50 -9.36 9.24
C THR A 60 5.39 -8.47 8.70
N HIS A 61 4.17 -8.66 9.20
CA HIS A 61 3.04 -7.76 8.94
C HIS A 61 2.63 -7.07 10.24
N GLY A 62 2.55 -5.73 10.20
CA GLY A 62 1.95 -4.94 11.27
C GLY A 62 0.47 -4.73 10.96
N TRP A 63 -0.41 -5.32 11.76
CA TRP A 63 -1.85 -5.13 11.64
C TRP A 63 -2.36 -4.20 12.73
N PRO A 64 -3.45 -3.44 12.50
CA PRO A 64 -4.11 -2.68 13.55
C PRO A 64 -4.58 -3.61 14.68
N GLY A 65 -4.21 -3.29 15.92
CA GLY A 65 -4.60 -4.05 17.11
C GLY A 65 -3.47 -4.15 18.16
N PRO A 66 -3.79 -4.62 19.38
CA PRO A 66 -2.78 -4.82 20.42
C PRO A 66 -1.80 -5.93 20.00
N LYS A 67 -0.50 -5.66 20.09
CA LYS A 67 0.55 -6.62 19.72
C LYS A 67 0.70 -7.77 20.73
N ASP A 68 0.18 -7.56 21.94
CA ASP A 68 0.23 -8.43 23.10
C ASP A 68 -1.04 -9.27 23.29
N GLN A 69 -2.09 -8.98 22.51
CA GLN A 69 -3.30 -9.79 22.55
C GLN A 69 -3.05 -11.09 21.79
N MET A 70 -2.88 -12.18 22.53
CA MET A 70 -2.85 -13.52 21.96
C MET A 70 -4.11 -13.74 21.13
N VAL A 71 -3.95 -13.95 19.83
CA VAL A 71 -5.06 -14.37 18.97
C VAL A 71 -5.41 -15.79 19.38
N GLU A 72 -6.64 -15.98 19.85
CA GLU A 72 -7.15 -17.31 20.13
C GLU A 72 -7.30 -18.07 18.81
N LEU A 73 -6.36 -19.00 18.56
CA LEU A 73 -6.32 -19.87 17.38
C LEU A 73 -7.20 -21.13 17.55
N SER A 74 -7.99 -21.21 18.63
CA SER A 74 -8.93 -22.30 18.79
C SER A 74 -9.99 -22.20 17.67
N PRO A 75 -10.33 -23.31 16.98
CA PRO A 75 -11.36 -23.28 15.96
C PRO A 75 -12.69 -22.87 16.60
N LYS A 76 -13.07 -21.60 16.40
CA LYS A 76 -14.39 -21.15 16.81
C LYS A 76 -15.38 -21.82 15.87
N LYS A 77 -16.49 -22.33 16.40
CA LYS A 77 -17.64 -22.72 15.57
C LYS A 77 -18.15 -21.47 14.87
N ILE A 78 -17.55 -21.12 13.74
CA ILE A 78 -17.87 -19.94 12.97
C ILE A 78 -18.90 -20.34 11.92
N CYS A 79 -19.94 -19.52 11.79
CA CYS A 79 -20.94 -19.75 10.77
C CYS A 79 -20.33 -19.52 9.38
N LEU A 80 -20.70 -20.33 8.38
CA LEU A 80 -20.16 -20.16 7.01
C LEU A 80 -20.40 -18.75 6.48
N GLU A 81 -21.53 -18.15 6.83
CA GLU A 81 -21.85 -16.76 6.48
C GLU A 81 -20.92 -15.74 7.16
N CYS A 82 -20.54 -16.00 8.41
CA CYS A 82 -19.62 -15.18 9.19
C CYS A 82 -18.22 -15.20 8.55
N LEU A 83 -17.80 -16.40 8.13
CA LEU A 83 -16.55 -16.62 7.41
C LEU A 83 -16.54 -15.87 6.07
N LEU A 84 -17.61 -16.00 5.28
CA LEU A 84 -17.75 -15.30 4.01
C LEU A 84 -17.80 -13.77 4.18
N LYS A 85 -18.42 -13.27 5.26
CA LYS A 85 -18.46 -11.84 5.59
C LYS A 85 -17.07 -11.30 5.95
N ALA A 86 -16.30 -12.05 6.75
CA ALA A 86 -14.92 -11.69 7.09
C ALA A 86 -14.00 -11.70 5.86
N ALA A 87 -14.08 -12.75 5.02
CA ALA A 87 -13.33 -12.83 3.78
C ALA A 87 -13.65 -11.68 2.81
N ARG A 88 -14.93 -11.31 2.68
CA ARG A 88 -15.37 -10.16 1.88
C ARG A 88 -14.91 -8.81 2.43
N SER A 89 -14.66 -8.71 3.74
CA SER A 89 -14.16 -7.49 4.37
C SER A 89 -12.66 -7.24 4.15
N GLY A 90 -11.95 -8.15 3.49
CA GLY A 90 -10.50 -8.03 3.25
C GLY A 90 -9.66 -8.21 4.52
N ALA A 91 -10.23 -8.79 5.58
CA ALA A 91 -9.47 -9.13 6.78
C ALA A 91 -8.42 -10.19 6.42
N GLY A 92 -7.14 -9.81 6.48
CA GLY A 92 -6.01 -10.70 6.23
C GLY A 92 -5.87 -11.85 7.24
N LEU A 93 -6.72 -11.88 8.27
CA LEU A 93 -6.86 -12.97 9.22
C LEU A 93 -8.18 -13.69 8.94
N VAL A 94 -8.07 -14.90 8.42
CA VAL A 94 -9.13 -15.91 8.50
C VAL A 94 -8.67 -16.92 9.55
N PRO A 95 -9.07 -16.77 10.83
CA PRO A 95 -8.83 -17.82 11.82
C PRO A 95 -9.53 -19.09 11.33
N ARG A 96 -8.80 -20.21 11.28
CA ARG A 96 -9.36 -21.54 11.03
C ARG A 96 -10.10 -22.06 12.25
#